data_AF-A0A4S4DQZ3-F1
#
_entry.id   AF-A0A4S4DQZ3-F1
#
_cell.length_a   1.000
_cell.length_b   1.000
_cell.length_c   1.000
_cell.angle_alpha   90.00
_cell.angle_beta   90.00
_cell.angle_gamma   90.00
#
_symmetry.space_group_name_H-M   'P 1'
#
loop_
_entity.id
_entity.type
_entity.pdbx_description
1 polymer ?
#
loop_
_entity_poly.entity_id
_entity_poly.type
_entity_poly.pdbx_seq_one_letter_code
_entity_poly.pdbx_strand_id
1 'polypeptide(L)'
;MVLECWSFRNIGKRFMDIGVSHLQKTEVCCSEGECNGDGDLDLCNCLMEFLILEQHIRTVLPGLKAELNSYLLTVVKELRTYGEAMESKAEQGAILLNILSKYCEAFSAMVDGKSQEMSTKELSGGARIHYIFQSIFVKSLEEVNPCEDFSDEDIRTAIQNATGPRNALFVPEVPFQVLVRRQIARLLDPSLQCLRLVYDELIKMSRACEAMEIRRFPLLRRRLDEVMGKFLRDSVKPAERMIGNIIEIEVL
;
A
#
# COMPACT_ATOMS: atom_id res chain seq x y z
N MET A 1 16.32 23.57 -27.92
CA MET A 1 14.88 23.79 -28.24
C MET A 1 14.28 25.12 -27.76
N VAL A 2 15.02 26.05 -27.14
CA VAL A 2 14.47 27.37 -26.72
C VAL A 2 14.79 28.49 -27.72
N LEU A 3 15.72 28.27 -28.66
CA LEU A 3 16.18 29.29 -29.62
C LEU A 3 15.29 29.45 -30.87
N GLU A 4 14.53 28.42 -31.27
CA GLU A 4 13.65 28.51 -32.46
C GLU A 4 12.30 29.18 -32.19
N CYS A 5 11.83 29.20 -30.93
CA CYS A 5 10.60 29.90 -30.55
C CYS A 5 10.74 31.44 -30.60
N TRP A 6 11.96 31.99 -30.53
CA TRP A 6 12.18 33.44 -30.60
C TRP A 6 12.03 33.99 -32.02
N SER A 7 12.37 33.22 -33.04
CA SER A 7 12.29 33.66 -34.44
C SER A 7 10.85 33.77 -34.94
N PHE A 8 10.00 32.78 -34.62
CA PHE A 8 8.57 32.80 -34.99
C PHE A 8 7.78 33.92 -34.28
N ARG A 9 8.13 34.23 -33.02
CA ARG A 9 7.48 35.29 -32.26
C ARG A 9 7.74 36.68 -32.84
N ASN A 10 8.94 36.90 -33.40
CA ASN A 10 9.33 38.17 -34.03
C ASN A 10 8.76 38.33 -35.45
N ILE A 11 8.61 37.23 -36.20
CA ILE A 11 7.97 37.26 -37.52
C ILE A 11 6.47 37.54 -37.37
N GLY A 12 5.80 36.87 -36.42
CA GLY A 12 4.38 37.11 -36.13
C GLY A 12 4.12 38.54 -35.62
N LYS A 13 4.99 39.08 -34.75
CA LYS A 13 4.88 40.48 -34.29
C LYS A 13 5.08 41.49 -35.42
N ARG A 14 6.09 41.30 -36.29
CA ARG A 14 6.31 42.18 -37.43
C ARG A 14 5.16 42.12 -38.45
N PHE A 15 4.60 40.95 -38.71
CA PHE A 15 3.41 40.82 -39.56
C PHE A 15 2.16 41.41 -38.91
N MET A 16 2.00 41.29 -37.58
CA MET A 16 0.91 41.94 -36.82
C MET A 16 1.03 43.46 -36.84
N ASP A 17 2.22 44.01 -36.60
CA ASP A 17 2.43 45.46 -36.58
C ASP A 17 2.18 46.07 -37.98
N ILE A 18 2.57 45.37 -39.06
CA ILE A 18 2.28 45.75 -40.45
C ILE A 18 0.78 45.60 -40.77
N GLY A 19 0.14 44.52 -40.32
CA GLY A 19 -1.29 44.27 -40.52
C GLY A 19 -2.17 45.31 -39.83
N VAL A 20 -1.88 45.63 -38.56
CA VAL A 20 -2.63 46.64 -37.77
C VAL A 20 -2.47 48.04 -38.33
N SER A 21 -1.27 48.41 -38.81
CA SER A 21 -1.04 49.73 -39.43
C SER A 21 -1.61 49.85 -40.84
N HIS A 22 -1.81 48.74 -41.57
CA HIS A 22 -2.61 48.74 -42.80
C HIS A 22 -4.11 48.75 -42.53
N LEU A 23 -4.58 48.08 -41.48
CA LEU A 23 -5.98 48.06 -41.02
C LEU A 23 -6.53 49.44 -40.67
N GLN A 24 -5.76 50.27 -39.97
CA GLN A 24 -6.14 51.66 -39.71
C GLN A 24 -6.24 52.50 -40.99
N LYS A 25 -5.57 52.10 -42.08
CA LYS A 25 -5.69 52.77 -43.39
C LYS A 25 -6.87 52.25 -44.21
N THR A 26 -7.19 50.95 -44.15
CA THR A 26 -8.32 50.36 -44.89
C THR A 26 -9.67 50.58 -44.21
N GLU A 27 -9.77 50.64 -42.88
CA GLU A 27 -10.99 51.11 -42.20
C GLU A 27 -11.33 52.55 -42.61
N VAL A 28 -10.34 53.40 -42.85
CA VAL A 28 -10.53 54.78 -43.35
C VAL A 28 -10.98 54.77 -44.82
N CYS A 29 -10.36 53.97 -45.69
CA CYS A 29 -10.78 53.87 -47.11
C CYS A 29 -12.20 53.32 -47.31
N CYS A 30 -12.62 52.31 -46.53
CA CYS A 30 -13.99 51.77 -46.62
C CYS A 30 -15.05 52.72 -46.04
N SER A 31 -14.67 53.62 -45.11
CA SER A 31 -15.58 54.60 -44.51
C SER A 31 -15.84 55.82 -45.41
N GLU A 32 -14.91 56.14 -46.33
CA GLU A 32 -14.99 57.31 -47.22
C GLU A 32 -15.54 57.00 -48.62
N GLY A 33 -15.86 55.75 -48.95
CA GLY A 33 -16.58 55.42 -50.19
C GLY A 33 -15.77 55.54 -51.50
N GLU A 34 -14.44 55.54 -51.43
CA GLU A 34 -13.56 55.49 -52.61
C GLU A 34 -12.93 54.09 -52.77
N CYS A 35 -13.70 53.15 -53.31
CA CYS A 35 -13.14 51.92 -53.89
C CYS A 35 -13.35 51.97 -55.42
N ASN A 36 -12.40 52.58 -56.13
CA ASN A 36 -12.47 52.72 -57.58
C ASN A 36 -11.72 51.56 -58.27
N GLY A 37 -12.35 50.38 -58.29
CA GLY A 37 -11.93 49.25 -59.13
C GLY A 37 -12.05 47.89 -58.43
N ASP A 38 -12.36 46.84 -59.21
CA ASP A 38 -12.50 45.44 -58.75
C ASP A 38 -11.33 44.96 -57.88
N GLY A 39 -10.12 45.48 -58.11
CA GLY A 39 -8.91 45.13 -57.33
C GLY A 39 -8.88 45.64 -55.88
N ASP A 40 -9.55 46.74 -55.54
CA ASP A 40 -9.59 47.27 -54.16
C ASP A 40 -10.60 46.50 -53.28
N LEU A 41 -11.68 46.03 -53.90
CA LEU A 41 -12.69 45.19 -53.25
C LEU A 41 -12.14 43.78 -52.98
N ASP A 42 -11.39 43.22 -53.93
CA ASP A 42 -10.67 41.94 -53.76
C ASP A 42 -9.58 42.01 -52.69
N LEU A 43 -8.88 43.14 -52.58
CA LEU A 43 -7.89 43.37 -51.53
C LEU A 43 -8.54 43.48 -50.15
N CYS A 44 -9.67 44.18 -50.02
CA CYS A 44 -10.44 44.25 -48.78
C CYS A 44 -11.04 42.90 -48.37
N ASN A 45 -11.56 42.13 -49.32
CA ASN A 45 -12.07 40.78 -49.06
C ASN A 45 -10.95 39.83 -48.62
N CYS A 46 -9.79 39.86 -49.29
CA CYS A 46 -8.60 39.11 -48.87
C CYS A 46 -8.14 39.49 -47.45
N LEU A 47 -8.11 40.78 -47.12
CA LEU A 47 -7.71 41.26 -45.80
C LEU A 47 -8.71 40.83 -44.70
N MET A 48 -10.01 40.83 -45.01
CA MET A 48 -11.06 40.38 -44.10
C MET A 48 -11.01 38.87 -43.87
N GLU A 49 -10.75 38.07 -44.91
CA GLU A 49 -10.49 36.63 -44.77
C GLU A 49 -9.25 36.36 -43.90
N PHE A 50 -8.19 37.16 -44.05
CA PHE A 50 -6.97 37.03 -43.25
C PHE A 50 -7.21 37.35 -41.77
N LEU A 51 -8.03 38.35 -41.46
CA LEU A 51 -8.45 38.70 -40.10
C LEU A 51 -9.29 37.60 -39.44
N ILE A 52 -10.24 37.04 -40.19
CA ILE A 52 -11.07 35.92 -39.70
C ILE A 52 -10.17 34.72 -39.38
N LEU A 53 -9.21 34.41 -40.25
CA LEU A 53 -8.25 33.33 -40.03
C LEU A 53 -7.37 33.58 -38.80
N GLU A 54 -6.87 34.81 -38.63
CA GLU A 54 -6.02 35.18 -37.50
C GLU A 54 -6.76 35.09 -36.16
N GLN A 55 -7.99 35.63 -36.10
CA GLN A 55 -8.87 35.57 -34.94
C GLN A 55 -9.23 34.12 -34.62
N HIS A 56 -9.53 33.31 -35.65
CA HIS A 56 -9.78 31.88 -35.49
C HIS A 56 -8.58 31.16 -34.89
N ILE A 57 -7.37 31.38 -35.41
CA ILE A 57 -6.13 30.82 -34.86
C ILE A 57 -5.95 31.24 -33.40
N ARG A 58 -6.14 32.52 -33.05
CA ARG A 58 -6.01 33.00 -31.66
C ARG A 58 -7.01 32.36 -30.70
N THR A 59 -8.22 32.06 -31.17
CA THR A 59 -9.27 31.43 -30.34
C THR A 59 -9.02 29.93 -30.14
N VAL A 60 -8.54 29.22 -31.16
CA VAL A 60 -8.37 27.75 -31.12
C VAL A 60 -7.05 27.33 -30.45
N LEU A 61 -5.98 28.09 -30.65
CA LEU A 61 -4.63 27.72 -30.23
C LEU A 61 -4.44 27.58 -28.69
N PRO A 62 -5.10 28.38 -27.82
CA PRO A 62 -5.09 28.15 -26.38
C PRO A 62 -5.73 26.82 -25.98
N GLY A 63 -6.85 26.46 -26.64
CA GLY A 63 -7.55 25.19 -26.42
C GLY A 63 -6.69 24.00 -26.82
N LEU A 64 -6.11 24.04 -28.02
CA LEU A 64 -5.19 23.02 -28.53
C LEU A 64 -3.97 22.85 -27.59
N LYS A 65 -3.41 23.96 -27.10
CA LYS A 65 -2.29 23.92 -26.14
C LYS A 65 -2.68 23.27 -24.81
N ALA A 66 -3.86 23.59 -24.30
CA ALA A 66 -4.36 22.99 -23.05
C ALA A 66 -4.57 21.47 -23.22
N GLU A 67 -5.16 21.06 -24.33
CA GLU A 67 -5.38 19.66 -24.67
C GLU A 67 -4.05 18.90 -24.82
N LEU A 68 -3.10 19.44 -25.58
CA LEU A 68 -1.77 18.85 -25.74
C LEU A 68 -1.04 18.69 -24.41
N ASN A 69 -1.10 19.70 -23.54
CA ASN A 69 -0.48 19.62 -22.21
C ASN A 69 -1.15 18.55 -21.34
N SER A 70 -2.48 18.42 -21.42
CA SER A 70 -3.21 17.37 -20.68
C SER A 70 -2.82 15.96 -21.17
N TYR A 71 -2.66 15.79 -22.49
CA TYR A 71 -2.23 14.55 -23.09
C TYR A 71 -0.79 14.22 -22.72
N LEU A 72 0.11 15.22 -22.80
CA LEU A 72 1.51 15.10 -22.38
C LEU A 72 1.63 14.65 -20.92
N LEU A 73 0.87 15.28 -20.01
CA LEU A 73 0.87 14.88 -18.59
C LEU A 73 0.41 13.43 -18.39
N THR A 74 -0.58 12.99 -19.17
CA THR A 74 -1.07 11.62 -19.13
C THR A 74 0.00 10.64 -19.59
N VAL A 75 0.62 10.89 -20.74
CA VAL A 75 1.69 10.06 -21.29
C VAL A 75 2.92 10.04 -20.38
N VAL A 76 3.31 11.18 -19.79
CA VAL A 76 4.41 11.24 -18.82
C VAL A 76 4.10 10.44 -17.55
N LYS A 77 2.87 10.49 -17.06
CA LYS A 77 2.43 9.68 -15.92
C LYS A 77 2.50 8.19 -16.24
N GLU A 78 2.07 7.80 -17.43
CA GLU A 78 2.17 6.42 -17.92
C GLU A 78 3.63 5.97 -18.06
N LEU A 79 4.50 6.80 -18.65
CA LEU A 79 5.92 6.52 -18.82
C LEU A 79 6.63 6.25 -17.48
N ARG A 80 6.26 7.00 -16.43
CA ARG A 80 6.77 6.77 -15.07
C ARG A 80 6.42 5.38 -14.51
N THR A 81 5.32 4.77 -14.95
CA THR A 81 4.95 3.41 -14.52
C THR A 81 5.86 2.34 -15.11
N TYR A 82 6.41 2.58 -16.30
CA TYR A 82 7.40 1.68 -16.93
C TYR A 82 8.79 1.80 -16.31
N GLY A 83 9.08 2.94 -15.66
CA GLY A 83 10.36 3.30 -15.04
C GLY A 83 11.54 3.35 -16.00
N GLU A 84 12.75 3.51 -15.46
CA GLU A 84 13.96 3.70 -16.27
C GLU A 84 14.52 2.39 -16.83
N ALA A 85 15.12 2.47 -18.02
CA ALA A 85 15.87 1.37 -18.62
C ALA A 85 17.14 1.13 -17.80
N MET A 86 17.38 -0.13 -17.44
CA MET A 86 18.55 -0.51 -16.66
C MET A 86 19.67 -0.91 -17.63
N GLU A 87 20.75 -0.14 -17.67
CA GLU A 87 21.86 -0.36 -18.60
C GLU A 87 22.99 -1.17 -17.94
N SER A 88 23.16 -1.02 -16.62
CA SER A 88 24.24 -1.68 -15.88
C SER A 88 23.75 -2.64 -14.78
N LYS A 89 24.57 -3.66 -14.48
CA LYS A 89 24.33 -4.55 -13.32
C LYS A 89 24.35 -3.79 -11.98
N ALA A 90 25.09 -2.68 -11.91
CA ALA A 90 25.16 -1.84 -10.72
C ALA A 90 23.82 -1.14 -10.44
N GLU A 91 23.19 -0.57 -11.48
CA GLU A 91 21.85 0.01 -11.39
C GLU A 91 20.80 -1.03 -10.98
N GLN A 92 20.84 -2.22 -11.57
CA GLN A 92 19.95 -3.33 -11.20
C GLN A 92 20.07 -3.68 -9.72
N GLY A 93 21.31 -3.76 -9.21
CA GLY A 93 21.57 -4.00 -7.79
C GLY A 93 21.03 -2.88 -6.89
N ALA A 94 21.22 -1.62 -7.26
CA ALA A 94 20.72 -0.47 -6.51
C ALA A 94 19.18 -0.45 -6.45
N ILE A 95 18.51 -0.73 -7.58
CA ILE A 95 17.04 -0.82 -7.64
C ILE A 95 16.53 -1.96 -6.77
N LEU A 96 17.15 -3.14 -6.85
CA LEU A 96 16.79 -4.29 -6.02
C LEU A 96 16.89 -3.94 -4.52
N LEU A 97 18.00 -3.35 -4.10
CA LEU A 97 18.20 -2.94 -2.71
C LEU A 97 17.18 -1.91 -2.26
N ASN A 98 16.86 -0.93 -3.12
CA ASN A 98 15.84 0.07 -2.82
C ASN A 98 14.45 -0.56 -2.62
N ILE A 99 14.06 -1.51 -3.48
CA ILE A 99 12.79 -2.26 -3.35
C ILE A 99 12.77 -3.02 -2.02
N LEU A 100 13.85 -3.73 -1.69
CA LEU A 100 13.94 -4.49 -0.44
C LEU A 100 13.92 -3.58 0.80
N SER A 101 14.62 -2.45 0.78
CA SER A 101 14.61 -1.48 1.89
C SER A 101 13.20 -0.95 2.12
N LYS A 102 12.52 -0.50 1.07
CA LYS A 102 11.14 0.00 1.16
C LYS A 102 10.17 -1.07 1.66
N TYR A 103 10.33 -2.31 1.22
CA TYR A 103 9.53 -3.42 1.72
C TYR A 103 9.73 -3.62 3.24
N CYS A 104 10.99 -3.67 3.70
CA CYS A 104 11.32 -3.81 5.11
C CYS A 104 10.80 -2.64 5.97
N GLU A 105 10.94 -1.41 5.47
CA GLU A 105 10.42 -0.20 6.11
C GLU A 105 8.89 -0.24 6.20
N ALA A 106 8.20 -0.61 5.12
CA ALA A 106 6.74 -0.73 5.10
C ALA A 106 6.25 -1.83 6.06
N PHE A 107 6.91 -2.99 6.08
CA PHE A 107 6.58 -4.08 7.00
C PHE A 107 6.77 -3.66 8.45
N SER A 108 7.89 -3.03 8.77
CA SER A 108 8.16 -2.52 10.12
C SER A 108 7.16 -1.44 10.52
N ALA A 109 6.82 -0.51 9.62
CA ALA A 109 5.82 0.52 9.87
C ALA A 109 4.43 -0.08 10.16
N MET A 110 4.05 -1.16 9.50
CA MET A 110 2.79 -1.85 9.79
C MET A 110 2.80 -2.60 11.12
N VAL A 111 3.92 -3.19 11.51
CA VAL A 111 4.08 -3.78 12.86
C VAL A 111 3.99 -2.69 13.93
N ASP A 112 4.64 -1.55 13.70
CA ASP A 112 4.67 -0.41 14.64
C ASP A 112 3.37 0.41 14.66
N GLY A 113 2.44 0.19 13.73
CA GLY A 113 1.24 1.02 13.58
C GLY A 113 1.50 2.43 13.02
N LYS A 114 2.63 2.63 12.32
CA LYS A 114 3.05 3.87 11.64
C LYS A 114 2.83 3.84 10.13
N SER A 115 2.02 2.91 9.64
CA SER A 115 1.70 2.79 8.21
C SER A 115 1.06 4.08 7.69
N GLN A 116 1.47 4.53 6.50
CA GLN A 116 0.90 5.71 5.85
C GLN A 116 -0.55 5.46 5.39
N GLU A 117 -0.85 4.25 4.94
CA GLU A 117 -2.21 3.82 4.60
C GLU A 117 -2.81 3.07 5.79
N MET A 118 -3.76 3.73 6.46
CA MET A 118 -4.49 3.17 7.61
C MET A 118 -5.94 2.89 7.22
N SER A 119 -6.36 1.63 7.36
CA SER A 119 -7.77 1.25 7.21
C SER A 119 -8.58 1.76 8.40
N THR A 120 -9.70 2.42 8.13
CA THR A 120 -10.65 2.86 9.17
C THR A 120 -11.75 1.83 9.45
N LYS A 121 -11.75 0.71 8.72
CA LYS A 121 -12.83 -0.30 8.77
C LYS A 121 -12.48 -1.51 9.63
N GLU A 122 -11.21 -1.90 9.68
CA GLU A 122 -10.76 -3.09 10.37
C GLU A 122 -9.40 -2.87 11.04
N LEU A 123 -9.17 -3.57 12.16
CA LEU A 123 -7.87 -3.63 12.81
C LEU A 123 -6.91 -4.47 11.97
N SER A 124 -5.73 -3.94 11.69
CA SER A 124 -4.66 -4.62 10.96
C SER A 124 -3.29 -4.35 11.58
N GLY A 125 -2.30 -5.14 11.18
CA GLY A 125 -0.90 -4.93 11.57
C GLY A 125 -0.67 -5.16 13.06
N GLY A 126 0.19 -4.34 13.67
CA GLY A 126 0.49 -4.42 15.10
C GLY A 126 -0.73 -4.27 16.01
N ALA A 127 -1.68 -3.41 15.65
CA ALA A 127 -2.90 -3.21 16.43
C ALA A 127 -3.77 -4.48 16.46
N ARG A 128 -3.82 -5.22 15.34
CA ARG A 128 -4.53 -6.50 15.28
C ARG A 128 -3.84 -7.58 16.09
N ILE A 129 -2.51 -7.65 16.04
CA ILE A 129 -1.71 -8.56 16.88
C ILE A 129 -1.96 -8.28 18.37
N HIS A 130 -1.94 -7.01 18.77
CA HIS A 130 -2.26 -6.61 20.14
C HIS A 130 -3.67 -7.04 20.57
N TYR A 131 -4.66 -6.85 19.70
CA TYR A 131 -6.02 -7.32 19.93
C TYR A 131 -6.12 -8.84 20.07
N ILE A 132 -5.39 -9.61 19.26
CA ILE A 132 -5.31 -11.07 19.39
C ILE A 132 -4.81 -11.44 20.78
N PHE A 133 -3.73 -10.83 21.27
CA PHE A 133 -3.20 -11.13 22.60
C PHE A 133 -4.13 -10.70 23.73
N GLN A 134 -4.65 -9.47 23.70
CA GLN A 134 -5.36 -8.90 24.85
C GLN A 134 -6.84 -9.24 24.89
N SER A 135 -7.48 -9.45 23.75
CA SER A 135 -8.93 -9.62 23.69
C SER A 135 -9.36 -11.00 23.23
N ILE A 136 -8.58 -11.69 22.39
CA ILE A 136 -8.93 -13.05 21.96
C ILE A 136 -8.29 -14.05 22.93
N PHE A 137 -6.97 -14.02 23.07
CA PHE A 137 -6.24 -15.00 23.86
C PHE A 137 -6.62 -14.96 25.34
N VAL A 138 -6.68 -13.77 25.97
CA VAL A 138 -7.12 -13.64 27.37
C VAL A 138 -8.52 -14.23 27.57
N LYS A 139 -9.48 -13.92 26.69
CA LYS A 139 -10.84 -14.49 26.79
C LYS A 139 -10.83 -16.01 26.62
N SER A 140 -10.07 -16.52 25.66
CA SER A 140 -9.92 -17.97 25.46
C SER A 140 -9.31 -18.67 26.67
N LEU A 141 -8.45 -17.99 27.45
CA LEU A 141 -7.94 -18.53 28.72
C LEU A 141 -8.99 -18.47 29.84
N GLU A 142 -9.76 -17.38 29.94
CA GLU A 142 -10.84 -17.23 30.93
C GLU A 142 -11.98 -18.23 30.71
N GLU A 143 -12.21 -18.65 29.47
CA GLU A 143 -13.18 -19.68 29.11
C GLU A 143 -12.75 -21.09 29.55
N VAL A 144 -11.47 -21.32 29.86
CA VAL A 144 -10.99 -22.60 30.41
C VAL A 144 -11.43 -22.71 31.87
N ASN A 145 -12.56 -23.38 32.09
CA ASN A 145 -13.07 -23.58 33.44
C ASN A 145 -12.19 -24.57 34.22
N PRO A 146 -11.59 -24.17 35.36
CA PRO A 146 -10.62 -24.97 36.10
C PRO A 146 -11.21 -26.24 36.75
N CYS A 147 -12.53 -26.32 36.91
CA CYS A 147 -13.21 -27.43 37.59
C CYS A 147 -14.17 -28.21 36.70
N GLU A 148 -14.30 -27.87 35.42
CA GLU A 148 -15.31 -28.46 34.52
C GLU A 148 -15.17 -29.98 34.37
N ASP A 149 -13.93 -30.48 34.34
CA ASP A 149 -13.63 -31.90 34.14
C ASP A 149 -13.50 -32.70 35.45
N PHE A 150 -13.79 -32.08 36.61
CA PHE A 150 -13.62 -32.72 37.91
C PHE A 150 -14.93 -32.80 38.67
N SER A 151 -15.47 -34.01 38.78
CA SER A 151 -16.53 -34.29 39.74
C SER A 151 -15.97 -34.50 41.14
N ASP A 152 -16.80 -34.31 42.16
CA ASP A 152 -16.45 -34.65 43.54
C ASP A 152 -16.04 -36.12 43.70
N GLU A 153 -16.58 -37.01 42.85
CA GLU A 153 -16.19 -38.42 42.79
C GLU A 153 -14.77 -38.61 42.27
N ASP A 154 -14.37 -37.87 41.22
CA ASP A 154 -13.01 -37.95 40.67
C ASP A 154 -11.97 -37.47 41.70
N ILE A 155 -12.28 -36.37 42.40
CA ILE A 155 -11.42 -35.83 43.46
C ILE A 155 -11.31 -36.84 44.61
N ARG A 156 -12.44 -37.41 45.05
CA ARG A 156 -12.45 -38.43 46.12
C ARG A 156 -11.66 -39.66 45.72
N THR A 157 -11.84 -40.13 44.48
CA THR A 157 -11.13 -41.30 43.94
C THR A 157 -9.63 -41.03 43.88
N ALA A 158 -9.21 -39.85 43.43
CA ALA A 158 -7.80 -39.46 43.40
C ALA A 158 -7.19 -39.44 44.82
N ILE A 159 -7.92 -38.91 45.82
CA ILE A 159 -7.49 -38.91 47.23
C ILE A 159 -7.37 -40.33 47.78
N GLN A 160 -8.36 -41.19 47.53
CA GLN A 160 -8.33 -42.58 47.98
C GLN A 160 -7.17 -43.35 47.35
N ASN A 161 -6.95 -43.17 46.05
CA ASN A 161 -5.82 -43.79 45.33
C ASN A 161 -4.46 -43.33 45.86
N ALA A 162 -4.30 -42.04 46.16
CA ALA A 162 -3.05 -41.52 46.73
C ALA A 162 -2.82 -41.94 48.19
N THR A 163 -3.90 -42.12 48.95
CA THR A 163 -3.86 -42.62 50.34
C THR A 163 -3.48 -44.09 50.37
N GLY A 164 -3.96 -44.86 49.38
CA GLY A 164 -3.68 -46.28 49.24
C GLY A 164 -4.20 -47.09 50.45
N PRO A 165 -3.50 -48.16 50.87
CA PRO A 165 -3.96 -49.03 51.97
C PRO A 165 -3.71 -48.43 53.36
N ARG A 166 -3.11 -47.24 53.47
CA ARG A 166 -2.78 -46.62 54.75
C ARG A 166 -3.96 -45.82 55.28
N ASN A 167 -4.22 -45.88 56.58
CA ASN A 167 -5.11 -44.93 57.22
C ASN A 167 -4.40 -43.57 57.33
N ALA A 168 -4.75 -42.63 56.47
CA ALA A 168 -4.23 -41.27 56.51
C ALA A 168 -5.12 -40.37 57.39
N LEU A 169 -4.48 -39.62 58.30
CA LEU A 169 -5.15 -38.60 59.12
C LEU A 169 -5.32 -37.26 58.36
N PHE A 170 -4.55 -37.08 57.28
CA PHE A 170 -4.55 -35.89 56.44
C PHE A 170 -4.65 -36.27 54.96
N VAL A 171 -5.20 -35.37 54.15
CA VAL A 171 -5.31 -35.55 52.69
C VAL A 171 -3.91 -35.43 52.06
N PRO A 172 -3.47 -36.40 51.23
CA PRO A 172 -2.20 -36.29 50.50
C PRO A 172 -2.19 -35.09 49.54
N GLU A 173 -1.02 -34.52 49.29
CA GLU A 173 -0.85 -33.40 48.36
C GLU A 173 -0.86 -33.85 46.87
N VAL A 174 -0.45 -35.09 46.62
CA VAL A 174 -0.27 -35.65 45.26
C VAL A 174 -1.54 -35.56 44.38
N PRO A 175 -2.76 -35.89 44.85
CA PRO A 175 -3.99 -35.70 44.07
C PRO A 175 -4.15 -34.27 43.57
N PHE A 176 -3.91 -33.28 44.43
CA PHE A 176 -4.03 -31.88 44.06
C PHE A 176 -3.03 -31.52 42.95
N GLN A 177 -1.77 -31.93 43.08
CA GLN A 177 -0.75 -31.71 42.05
C GLN A 177 -1.15 -32.35 40.70
N VAL A 178 -1.66 -33.58 40.71
CA VAL A 178 -2.10 -34.26 39.48
C VAL A 178 -3.29 -33.56 38.83
N LEU A 179 -4.27 -33.11 39.63
CA LEU A 179 -5.45 -32.41 39.13
C LEU A 179 -5.07 -31.04 38.54
N VAL A 180 -4.23 -30.27 39.23
CA VAL A 180 -3.75 -28.97 38.73
C VAL A 180 -2.95 -29.13 37.44
N ARG A 181 -2.04 -30.11 37.36
CA ARG A 181 -1.25 -30.39 36.15
C ARG A 181 -2.15 -30.69 34.93
N ARG A 182 -3.25 -31.43 35.11
CA ARG A 182 -4.23 -31.67 34.03
C ARG A 182 -4.90 -30.38 33.56
N GLN A 183 -5.16 -29.44 34.45
CA GLN A 183 -5.77 -28.15 34.09
C GLN A 183 -4.77 -27.23 33.39
N ILE A 184 -3.53 -27.16 33.84
CA ILE A 184 -2.48 -26.36 33.18
C ILE A 184 -2.24 -26.85 31.74
N ALA A 185 -2.25 -28.17 31.52
CA ALA A 185 -2.11 -28.73 30.18
C ALA A 185 -3.20 -28.27 29.19
N ARG A 186 -4.41 -27.94 29.66
CA ARG A 186 -5.50 -27.41 28.80
C ARG A 186 -5.21 -26.01 28.26
N LEU A 187 -4.25 -25.28 28.83
CA LEU A 187 -3.86 -23.95 28.35
C LEU A 187 -3.01 -24.00 27.08
N LEU A 188 -2.53 -25.19 26.67
CA LEU A 188 -1.73 -25.35 25.47
C LEU A 188 -2.52 -25.04 24.20
N ASP A 189 -3.72 -25.61 24.05
CA ASP A 189 -4.55 -25.43 22.85
C ASP A 189 -4.92 -23.96 22.57
N PRO A 190 -5.44 -23.16 23.53
CA PRO A 190 -5.71 -21.75 23.29
C PRO A 190 -4.43 -20.95 22.98
N SER A 191 -3.28 -21.34 23.55
CA SER A 191 -1.98 -20.72 23.24
C SER A 191 -1.52 -21.00 21.82
N LEU A 192 -1.68 -22.23 21.33
CA LEU A 192 -1.38 -22.60 19.95
C LEU A 192 -2.36 -21.95 18.96
N GLN A 193 -3.63 -21.77 19.34
CA GLN A 193 -4.59 -21.02 18.54
C GLN A 193 -4.19 -19.55 18.42
N CYS A 194 -3.73 -18.92 19.52
CA CYS A 194 -3.19 -17.57 19.49
C CYS A 194 -2.01 -17.45 18.52
N LEU A 195 -1.06 -18.40 18.55
CA LEU A 195 0.06 -18.43 17.61
C LEU A 195 -0.40 -18.46 16.15
N ARG A 196 -1.39 -19.30 15.80
CA ARG A 196 -1.93 -19.40 14.44
C ARG A 196 -2.55 -18.08 13.98
N LEU A 197 -3.32 -17.43 14.84
CA LEU A 197 -3.93 -16.12 14.55
C LEU A 197 -2.88 -15.04 14.28
N VAL A 198 -1.80 -15.01 15.08
CA VAL A 198 -0.68 -14.07 14.88
C VAL A 198 0.05 -14.37 13.57
N TYR A 199 0.31 -15.65 13.27
CA TYR A 199 0.94 -16.07 12.02
C TYR A 199 0.11 -15.63 10.79
N ASP A 200 -1.21 -15.82 10.83
CA ASP A 200 -2.10 -15.41 9.74
C ASP A 200 -2.08 -13.89 9.53
N GLU A 201 -2.01 -13.12 10.62
CA GLU A 201 -1.87 -11.66 10.52
C GLU A 201 -0.53 -11.26 9.91
N LEU A 202 0.58 -11.90 10.31
CA LEU A 202 1.91 -11.63 9.71
C LEU A 202 1.95 -11.94 8.20
N ILE A 203 1.26 -12.99 7.76
CA ILE A 203 1.15 -13.33 6.33
C ILE A 203 0.30 -12.29 5.58
N LYS A 204 -0.79 -11.80 6.18
CA LYS A 204 -1.57 -10.71 5.58
C LYS A 204 -0.73 -9.46 5.46
N MET A 205 0.04 -9.14 6.51
CA MET A 205 0.93 -8.01 6.53
C MET A 205 1.98 -8.09 5.41
N SER A 206 2.64 -9.24 5.25
CA SER A 206 3.68 -9.40 4.22
C SER A 206 3.15 -9.11 2.80
N ARG A 207 1.90 -9.49 2.52
CA ARG A 207 1.25 -9.24 1.22
C ARG A 207 0.78 -7.79 1.04
N ALA A 208 0.46 -7.09 2.13
CA ALA A 208 0.04 -5.70 2.10
C ALA A 208 1.21 -4.73 1.90
N CYS A 209 2.43 -5.12 2.27
CA CYS A 209 3.65 -4.32 2.07
C CYS A 209 4.15 -4.27 0.62
N GLU A 210 3.36 -4.73 -0.36
CA GLU A 210 3.74 -4.70 -1.77
C GLU A 210 3.86 -3.26 -2.29
N ALA A 211 5.09 -2.78 -2.42
CA ALA A 211 5.38 -1.50 -3.06
C ALA A 211 4.94 -1.50 -4.54
N MET A 212 4.39 -0.37 -5.02
CA MET A 212 4.00 -0.22 -6.44
C MET A 212 5.15 -0.55 -7.41
N GLU A 213 6.39 -0.30 -7.00
CA GLU A 213 7.62 -0.54 -7.76
C GLU A 213 7.86 -2.03 -8.03
N ILE A 214 7.45 -2.93 -7.11
CA ILE A 214 7.64 -4.38 -7.28
C ILE A 214 6.70 -4.96 -8.34
N ARG A 215 5.61 -4.26 -8.67
CA ARG A 215 4.64 -4.69 -9.70
C ARG A 215 5.27 -4.77 -11.09
N ARG A 216 6.33 -3.99 -11.35
CA ARG A 216 7.13 -4.04 -12.59
C ARG A 216 7.94 -5.33 -12.72
N PHE A 217 8.20 -6.03 -11.61
CA PHE A 217 9.09 -7.19 -11.54
C PHE A 217 8.34 -8.43 -10.99
N PRO A 218 7.46 -9.07 -11.79
CA PRO A 218 6.60 -10.16 -11.30
C PRO A 218 7.37 -11.38 -10.78
N LEU A 219 8.54 -11.69 -11.36
CA LEU A 219 9.40 -12.77 -10.88
C LEU A 219 10.02 -12.44 -9.51
N LEU A 220 10.50 -11.20 -9.34
CA LEU A 220 11.05 -10.73 -8.06
C LEU A 220 9.97 -10.73 -6.99
N ARG A 221 8.76 -10.26 -7.30
CA ARG A 221 7.60 -10.30 -6.41
C ARG A 221 7.31 -11.71 -5.92
N ARG A 222 7.14 -12.68 -6.85
CA ARG A 222 6.91 -14.09 -6.48
C ARG A 222 8.03 -14.63 -5.59
N ARG A 223 9.28 -14.28 -5.90
CA ARG A 223 10.41 -14.75 -5.11
C ARG A 223 10.42 -14.15 -3.71
N LEU A 224 10.06 -12.88 -3.56
CA LEU A 224 9.92 -12.21 -2.27
C LEU A 224 8.82 -12.88 -1.43
N ASP A 225 7.65 -13.14 -2.03
CA ASP A 225 6.53 -13.83 -1.36
C ASP A 225 6.91 -15.24 -0.90
N GLU A 226 7.63 -15.99 -1.73
CA GLU A 226 8.13 -17.32 -1.39
C GLU A 226 9.09 -17.28 -0.20
N VAL A 227 10.05 -16.36 -0.21
CA VAL A 227 11.06 -16.21 0.84
C VAL A 227 10.40 -15.78 2.15
N MET A 228 9.55 -14.77 2.11
CA MET A 228 8.84 -14.26 3.30
C MET A 228 7.87 -15.30 3.86
N GLY A 229 7.09 -15.95 2.99
CA GLY A 229 6.18 -17.01 3.40
C GLY A 229 6.93 -18.19 4.03
N LYS A 230 8.09 -18.57 3.47
CA LYS A 230 8.94 -19.62 4.07
C LYS A 230 9.49 -19.18 5.41
N PHE A 231 10.05 -17.97 5.52
CA PHE A 231 10.58 -17.42 6.77
C PHE A 231 9.53 -17.45 7.90
N LEU A 232 8.31 -16.99 7.61
CA LEU A 232 7.23 -16.98 8.60
C LEU A 232 6.80 -18.40 8.98
N ARG A 233 6.68 -19.32 8.02
CA ARG A 233 6.32 -20.73 8.30
C ARG A 233 7.39 -21.45 9.14
N ASP A 234 8.66 -21.25 8.80
CA ASP A 234 9.77 -21.86 9.52
C ASP A 234 9.88 -21.31 10.96
N SER A 235 9.34 -20.11 11.20
CA SER A 235 9.29 -19.49 12.54
C SER A 235 8.19 -20.05 13.45
N VAL A 236 7.18 -20.74 12.90
CA VAL A 236 6.08 -21.31 13.69
C VAL A 236 6.56 -22.42 14.61
N LYS A 237 7.34 -23.38 14.09
CA LYS A 237 7.80 -24.54 14.89
C LYS A 237 8.64 -24.14 16.12
N PRO A 238 9.61 -23.21 16.02
CA PRO A 238 10.30 -22.69 17.20
C PRO A 238 9.35 -22.05 18.22
N ALA A 239 8.36 -21.28 17.77
CA ALA A 239 7.38 -20.65 18.66
C ALA A 239 6.46 -21.69 19.33
N GLU A 240 5.96 -22.69 18.59
CA GLU A 240 5.18 -23.81 19.15
C GLU A 240 5.96 -24.55 20.23
N ARG A 241 7.25 -24.83 19.97
CA ARG A 241 8.12 -25.46 20.99
C ARG A 241 8.29 -24.57 22.22
N MET A 242 8.48 -23.27 22.03
CA MET A 242 8.61 -22.35 23.17
C MET A 242 7.33 -22.33 24.02
N ILE A 243 6.15 -22.28 23.37
CA ILE A 243 4.86 -22.34 24.05
C ILE A 243 4.73 -23.66 24.82
N GLY A 244 5.05 -24.79 24.18
CA GLY A 244 5.05 -26.11 24.84
C GLY A 244 5.96 -26.13 26.07
N ASN A 245 7.20 -25.64 25.94
CA ASN A 245 8.15 -25.57 27.04
C ASN A 245 7.65 -24.70 28.20
N ILE A 246 6.99 -23.55 27.92
CA ILE A 246 6.42 -22.69 28.98
C ILE A 246 5.34 -23.46 29.74
N ILE A 247 4.43 -24.14 29.05
CA ILE A 247 3.39 -24.94 29.69
C ILE A 247 3.99 -26.09 30.49
N GLU A 248 5.00 -26.79 29.95
CA GLU A 248 5.70 -27.86 30.66
C GLU A 248 6.37 -27.38 31.95
N ILE A 249 6.96 -26.18 31.95
CA ILE A 249 7.57 -25.58 33.15
C ILE A 249 6.53 -25.33 34.24
N GLU A 250 5.34 -24.85 33.88
CA GLU A 250 4.25 -24.61 34.85
C GLU A 250 3.66 -25.94 35.40
N VAL A 251 3.89 -27.05 34.70
CA VAL A 251 3.44 -28.40 35.12
C VAL A 251 4.45 -29.07 36.06
N LEU A 252 5.73 -28.66 36.07
CA LEU A 252 6.78 -29.26 36.93
C LEU A 252 6.55 -28.99 38.41
#